data_AF-A0A410UJC2-F1
#
_entry.id   AF-A0A410UJC2-F1
#
_cell.length_a   1.000
_cell.length_b   1.000
_cell.length_c   1.000
_cell.angle_alpha   90.00
_cell.angle_beta   90.00
_cell.angle_gamma   90.00
#
_symmetry.space_group_name_H-M   'P 1'
#
loop_
_entity.id
_entity.type
_entity.pdbx_description
1 polymer ?
#
loop_
_entity_poly.entity_id
_entity_poly.type
_entity_poly.pdbx_seq_one_letter_code
_entity_poly.pdbx_strand_id
1 'polypeptide(L)'
;MNTERTVNSLSRLVELRERDVDRLTSELASQQAVRVRYVNNLERMEHLLATAAASDMGCPVLSSNSAHYKASLIDLISHHRRDLACHDADIEVSRQALITAALKHRSLGHVLQNKRHALHQQQHTREQKQQDQLATQAWSRARLHAHGIHYPANGSTS
;
A
#
# COMPACT_ATOMS: atom_id res chain seq x y z
N MET A 1 1.05 -16.24 -24.43
CA MET A 1 0.20 -15.60 -23.40
C MET A 1 0.07 -14.12 -23.73
N ASN A 2 -1.15 -13.56 -23.73
CA ASN A 2 -1.38 -12.17 -24.13
C ASN A 2 -0.79 -11.19 -23.09
N THR A 3 0.23 -10.42 -23.47
CA THR A 3 0.93 -9.44 -22.62
C THR A 3 -0.04 -8.44 -21.98
N GLU A 4 -1.10 -8.05 -22.71
CA GLU A 4 -2.16 -7.17 -22.22
C GLU A 4 -2.94 -7.80 -21.06
N ARG A 5 -3.30 -9.09 -21.18
CA ARG A 5 -3.99 -9.83 -20.12
C ARG A 5 -3.14 -9.91 -18.86
N THR A 6 -1.82 -10.06 -19.03
CA THR A 6 -0.86 -10.09 -17.91
C THR A 6 -0.81 -8.73 -17.21
N VAL A 7 -0.68 -7.63 -17.95
CA VAL A 7 -0.70 -6.26 -17.42
C VAL A 7 -2.00 -5.99 -16.66
N ASN A 8 -3.15 -6.36 -17.22
CA ASN A 8 -4.45 -6.17 -16.57
C ASN A 8 -4.57 -6.96 -15.26
N SER A 9 -4.12 -8.22 -15.26
CA SER A 9 -4.12 -9.05 -14.05
C SER A 9 -3.19 -8.50 -12.96
N LEU A 10 -2.00 -8.02 -13.34
CA LEU A 10 -1.05 -7.41 -12.42
C LEU A 10 -1.56 -6.08 -11.87
N SER A 11 -2.26 -5.28 -12.69
CA SER A 11 -2.91 -4.04 -12.24
C SER A 11 -3.91 -4.32 -11.12
N ARG A 12 -4.80 -5.30 -11.34
CA ARG A 12 -5.78 -5.70 -10.33
C ARG A 12 -5.14 -6.26 -9.06
N LEU A 13 -4.03 -6.99 -9.19
CA LEU A 13 -3.27 -7.49 -8.05
C LEU A 13 -2.64 -6.34 -7.25
N VAL A 14 -2.07 -5.33 -7.92
CA VAL A 14 -1.50 -4.14 -7.28
C VAL A 14 -2.57 -3.40 -6.50
N GLU A 15 -3.74 -3.17 -7.09
CA GLU A 15 -4.91 -2.54 -6.43
C GLU A 15 -5.37 -3.33 -5.19
N LEU A 16 -5.41 -4.66 -5.27
CA LEU A 16 -5.77 -5.48 -4.12
C LEU A 16 -4.75 -5.33 -2.98
N ARG A 17 -3.46 -5.25 -3.32
CA ARG A 17 -2.40 -5.07 -2.32
C ARG A 17 -2.35 -3.67 -1.74
N GLU A 18 -2.76 -2.66 -2.50
CA GLU A 18 -2.96 -1.31 -1.98
C GLU A 18 -4.04 -1.30 -0.89
N ARG A 19 -5.20 -1.90 -1.16
CA ARG A 19 -6.27 -2.05 -0.17
C ARG A 19 -5.84 -2.82 1.08
N ASP A 20 -4.99 -3.84 0.92
CA ASP A 20 -4.42 -4.56 2.07
C ASP A 20 -3.54 -3.65 2.93
N VAL A 21 -2.72 -2.78 2.31
CA VAL A 21 -1.89 -1.79 3.01
C VAL A 21 -2.76 -0.77 3.73
N ASP A 22 -3.81 -0.26 3.10
CA ASP A 22 -4.73 0.70 3.70
C ASP A 22 -5.45 0.10 4.91
N ARG A 23 -5.94 -1.14 4.78
CA ARG A 23 -6.57 -1.88 5.88
C ARG A 23 -5.62 -2.01 7.06
N LEU A 24 -4.40 -2.52 6.84
CA LEU A 24 -3.39 -2.71 7.90
C LEU A 24 -2.99 -1.37 8.55
N THR A 25 -2.96 -0.29 7.76
CA THR A 25 -2.70 1.06 8.27
C THR A 25 -3.82 1.52 9.20
N SER A 26 -5.08 1.32 8.82
CA SER A 26 -6.23 1.66 9.66
C SER A 26 -6.29 0.83 10.95
N GLU A 27 -5.97 -0.46 10.86
CA GLU A 27 -5.89 -1.36 12.02
C GLU A 27 -4.81 -0.90 12.99
N LEU A 28 -3.61 -0.60 12.49
CA LEU A 28 -2.52 -0.07 13.31
C LEU A 28 -2.91 1.25 13.99
N ALA A 29 -3.56 2.17 13.27
CA ALA A 29 -4.04 3.43 13.86
C ALA A 29 -5.04 3.18 15.00
N SER A 30 -5.93 2.21 14.85
CA SER A 30 -6.89 1.84 15.90
C SER A 30 -6.19 1.27 17.14
N GLN A 31 -5.19 0.40 16.96
CA GLN A 31 -4.38 -0.14 18.05
C GLN A 31 -3.59 0.96 18.77
N GLN A 32 -3.06 1.92 18.03
CA GLN A 32 -2.35 3.07 18.59
C GLN A 32 -3.28 3.95 19.43
N ALA A 33 -4.53 4.16 18.99
CA ALA A 33 -5.53 4.89 19.77
C ALA A 33 -5.88 4.17 21.08
N VAL A 34 -5.99 2.83 21.05
CA VAL A 34 -6.18 2.02 22.25
C VAL A 34 -5.00 2.16 23.21
N ARG A 35 -3.77 2.10 22.69
CA ARG A 35 -2.54 2.30 23.48
C ARG A 35 -2.57 3.63 24.23
N VAL A 36 -2.93 4.72 23.55
CA VAL A 36 -3.06 6.05 24.18
C VAL A 36 -4.06 6.03 25.34
N ARG A 37 -5.19 5.33 25.19
CA ARG A 37 -6.16 5.17 26.29
C ARG A 37 -5.57 4.44 27.50
N TYR A 38 -4.80 3.37 27.27
CA TYR A 38 -4.11 2.65 28.35
C TYR A 38 -3.13 3.55 29.09
N VAL A 39 -2.30 4.30 28.38
CA VAL A 39 -1.34 5.25 28.97
C VAL A 39 -2.08 6.30 29.81
N ASN A 40 -3.11 6.94 29.26
CA ASN A 40 -3.90 7.95 29.99
C ASN A 40 -4.63 7.38 31.21
N ASN A 41 -5.02 6.09 31.18
CA ASN A 41 -5.63 5.42 32.33
C ASN A 41 -4.60 5.15 33.43
N LEU A 42 -3.41 4.68 33.05
CA LEU A 42 -2.30 4.45 33.97
C LEU A 42 -1.89 5.75 34.67
N GLU A 43 -1.68 6.83 33.93
CA GLU A 43 -1.34 8.14 34.50
C GLU A 43 -2.38 8.60 35.53
N ARG A 44 -3.68 8.42 35.22
CA ARG A 44 -4.77 8.75 36.14
C ARG A 44 -4.76 7.88 37.40
N MET A 45 -4.56 6.58 37.27
CA MET A 45 -4.49 5.66 38.42
C MET A 45 -3.26 5.93 39.30
N GLU A 46 -2.12 6.23 38.70
CA GLU A 46 -0.90 6.60 39.42
C GLU A 46 -1.07 7.91 40.18
N HIS A 47 -1.72 8.90 39.57
CA HIS A 47 -2.07 10.15 40.25
C HIS A 47 -3.03 9.91 41.43
N LEU A 48 -4.05 9.06 41.25
CA LEU A 48 -4.98 8.69 42.33
C LEU A 48 -4.27 7.97 43.48
N LEU A 49 -3.30 7.10 43.18
CA LEU A 49 -2.50 6.42 44.20
C LEU A 49 -1.66 7.42 44.99
N ALA A 50 -1.05 8.40 44.31
CA ALA A 50 -0.25 9.45 44.95
C ALA A 50 -1.09 10.34 45.88
N THR A 51 -2.30 10.72 45.48
CA THR A 51 -3.19 11.55 46.32
C THR A 51 -3.80 10.76 47.48
N ALA A 52 -4.10 9.47 47.29
CA ALA A 52 -4.56 8.59 48.36
C ALA A 52 -3.48 8.33 49.43
N ALA A 53 -2.19 8.39 49.06
CA ALA A 53 -1.09 8.30 50.01
C ALA A 53 -1.02 9.50 50.98
N ALA A 54 -1.47 10.68 50.54
CA ALA A 54 -1.38 11.93 51.31
C ALA A 54 -2.52 12.15 52.34
N SER A 55 -3.55 11.31 52.35
CA SER A 55 -4.83 11.58 53.04
C SER A 55 -5.10 10.75 54.31
N ASP A 56 -4.07 10.13 54.90
CA ASP A 56 -4.23 9.23 56.06
C ASP A 56 -4.45 10.02 57.37
N MET A 57 -5.71 10.14 57.80
CA MET A 57 -6.11 10.89 58.99
C MET A 57 -6.60 9.96 60.10
N GLY A 58 -5.67 9.50 60.95
CA GLY A 58 -5.83 9.20 62.39
C GLY A 58 -6.86 8.16 62.88
N CYS A 59 -7.76 7.63 62.06
CA CYS A 59 -8.78 6.64 62.46
C CYS A 59 -8.41 5.22 61.96
N PRO A 60 -8.26 4.21 62.84
CA PRO A 60 -7.81 2.86 62.46
C PRO A 60 -8.66 2.18 61.38
N VAL A 61 -9.99 2.35 61.43
CA VAL A 61 -10.91 1.76 60.42
C VAL A 61 -10.74 2.42 59.06
N LEU A 62 -10.55 3.75 59.02
CA LEU A 62 -10.30 4.49 57.78
C LEU A 62 -8.92 4.15 57.20
N SER A 63 -7.92 3.94 58.06
CA SER A 63 -6.57 3.52 57.64
C SER A 63 -6.59 2.10 57.04
N SER A 64 -7.33 1.16 57.64
CA SER A 64 -7.50 -0.19 57.07
C SER A 64 -8.20 -0.17 55.70
N ASN A 65 -9.26 0.64 55.55
CA ASN A 65 -9.96 0.78 54.27
C ASN A 65 -9.09 1.47 53.22
N SER A 66 -8.31 2.50 53.60
CA SER A 66 -7.39 3.18 52.69
C SER A 66 -6.25 2.25 52.25
N ALA A 67 -5.76 1.38 53.13
CA ALA A 67 -4.75 0.37 52.82
C ALA A 67 -5.27 -0.68 51.82
N HIS A 68 -6.48 -1.22 52.02
CA HIS A 68 -7.08 -2.16 51.07
C HIS A 68 -7.34 -1.53 49.69
N TYR A 69 -7.81 -0.29 49.67
CA TYR A 69 -8.00 0.47 48.43
C TYR A 69 -6.67 0.67 47.69
N LYS A 70 -5.62 1.11 48.40
CA LYS A 70 -4.27 1.30 47.82
C LYS A 70 -3.70 0.00 47.26
N ALA A 71 -3.80 -1.11 48.01
CA ALA A 71 -3.34 -2.41 47.55
C ALA A 71 -4.06 -2.84 46.26
N SER A 72 -5.39 -2.69 46.22
CA SER A 72 -6.20 -2.99 45.04
C SER A 72 -5.81 -2.11 43.84
N LEU A 73 -5.53 -0.82 44.07
CA LEU A 73 -5.11 0.11 43.02
C LEU A 73 -3.70 -0.21 42.49
N ILE A 74 -2.77 -0.62 43.36
CA ILE A 74 -1.42 -1.08 42.97
C ILE A 74 -1.51 -2.34 42.10
N ASP A 75 -2.34 -3.30 42.48
CA ASP A 75 -2.57 -4.51 41.70
C ASP A 75 -3.18 -4.21 40.33
N LEU A 76 -4.16 -3.30 40.28
CA LEU A 76 -4.80 -2.86 39.05
C LEU A 76 -3.81 -2.12 38.12
N ILE A 77 -2.98 -1.23 38.65
CA ILE A 77 -1.91 -0.56 37.89
C ILE A 77 -0.94 -1.61 37.31
N SER A 78 -0.55 -2.59 38.13
CA SER A 78 0.36 -3.67 37.72
C SER A 78 -0.24 -4.55 36.63
N HIS A 79 -1.55 -4.80 36.66
CA HIS A 79 -2.26 -5.48 35.59
C HIS A 79 -2.29 -4.65 34.30
N HIS A 80 -2.67 -3.38 34.38
CA HIS A 80 -2.71 -2.49 33.21
C HIS A 80 -1.34 -2.31 32.55
N ARG A 81 -0.25 -2.29 33.32
CA ARG A 81 1.12 -2.25 32.76
C ARG A 81 1.46 -3.51 31.97
N ARG A 82 1.07 -4.69 32.46
CA ARG A 82 1.26 -5.96 31.74
C ARG A 82 0.43 -6.00 30.47
N ASP A 83 -0.82 -5.57 30.53
CA ASP A 83 -1.71 -5.52 29.38
C ASP A 83 -1.19 -4.55 28.31
N LEU A 84 -0.71 -3.37 28.73
CA LEU A 84 -0.06 -2.41 27.83
C LEU A 84 1.19 -3.00 27.18
N ALA A 85 2.02 -3.73 27.91
CA ALA A 85 3.21 -4.38 27.35
C ALA A 85 2.84 -5.46 26.32
N CYS A 86 1.79 -6.25 26.57
CA CYS A 86 1.27 -7.21 25.60
C CYS A 86 0.74 -6.51 24.35
N HIS A 87 -0.05 -5.44 24.53
CA HIS A 87 -0.61 -4.66 23.43
C HIS A 87 0.48 -3.97 22.60
N ASP A 88 1.55 -3.49 23.23
CA ASP A 88 2.71 -2.92 22.54
C ASP A 88 3.43 -3.98 21.69
N ALA A 89 3.54 -5.23 22.18
CA ALA A 89 4.07 -6.33 21.38
C ALA A 89 3.19 -6.64 20.15
N ASP A 90 1.86 -6.63 20.32
CA ASP A 90 0.92 -6.84 19.22
C ASP A 90 1.01 -5.71 18.17
N ILE A 91 1.20 -4.46 18.61
CA ILE A 91 1.45 -3.32 17.72
C ILE A 91 2.71 -3.54 16.87
N GLU A 92 3.80 -4.04 17.45
CA GLU A 92 5.02 -4.31 16.68
C GLU A 92 4.82 -5.41 15.64
N VAL A 93 4.03 -6.45 15.95
CA VAL A 93 3.63 -7.47 14.98
C VAL A 93 2.82 -6.86 13.84
N SER A 94 1.83 -6.01 14.15
CA SER A 94 1.04 -5.29 13.15
C SER A 94 1.91 -4.39 12.26
N ARG A 95 2.87 -3.66 12.85
CA ARG A 95 3.82 -2.82 12.10
C ARG A 95 4.65 -3.64 11.13
N GLN A 96 5.19 -4.77 11.58
CA GLN A 96 5.98 -5.64 10.71
C GLN A 96 5.15 -6.22 9.56
N ALA A 97 3.89 -6.58 9.83
CA ALA A 97 2.95 -7.00 8.79
C ALA A 97 2.69 -5.89 7.76
N LEU A 98 2.46 -4.66 8.21
CA LEU A 98 2.29 -3.49 7.34
C LEU A 98 3.52 -3.23 6.47
N ILE A 99 4.72 -3.23 7.05
CA ILE A 99 5.98 -3.06 6.30
C ILE A 99 6.11 -4.13 5.22
N THR A 100 5.84 -5.39 5.58
CA THR A 100 5.92 -6.52 4.64
C THR A 100 4.91 -6.37 3.51
N ALA A 101 3.67 -5.96 3.80
CA ALA A 101 2.65 -5.71 2.80
C ALA A 101 3.03 -4.56 1.86
N ALA A 102 3.53 -3.46 2.41
CA ALA A 102 3.97 -2.29 1.64
C ALA A 102 5.14 -2.62 0.69
N LEU A 103 6.12 -3.41 1.15
CA LEU A 103 7.23 -3.87 0.31
C LEU A 103 6.74 -4.75 -0.85
N LYS A 104 5.81 -5.67 -0.58
CA LYS A 104 5.20 -6.52 -1.62
C LYS A 104 4.41 -5.68 -2.63
N HIS A 105 3.60 -4.73 -2.18
CA HIS A 105 2.88 -3.82 -3.05
C HIS A 105 3.84 -3.02 -3.96
N ARG A 106 4.90 -2.45 -3.39
CA ARG A 106 5.92 -1.71 -4.15
C ARG A 106 6.61 -2.59 -5.19
N SER A 107 7.03 -3.79 -4.81
CA SER A 107 7.66 -4.76 -5.73
C SER A 107 6.74 -5.09 -6.91
N LEU A 108 5.45 -5.36 -6.64
CA LEU A 108 4.46 -5.61 -7.69
C LEU A 108 4.24 -4.39 -8.59
N GLY A 109 4.25 -3.18 -8.02
CA GLY A 109 4.20 -1.92 -8.77
C GLY A 109 5.35 -1.81 -9.78
N HIS A 110 6.58 -2.12 -9.36
CA HIS A 110 7.73 -2.15 -10.27
C HIS A 110 7.57 -3.20 -11.38
N VAL A 111 7.12 -4.41 -11.05
CA VAL A 111 6.88 -5.47 -12.04
C VAL A 111 5.81 -5.04 -13.05
N LEU A 112 4.70 -4.45 -12.59
CA LEU A 112 3.65 -3.92 -13.45
C LEU A 112 4.19 -2.85 -14.40
N GLN A 113 5.00 -1.92 -13.88
CA GLN A 113 5.59 -0.85 -14.68
C GLN A 113 6.49 -1.41 -15.79
N ASN A 114 7.34 -2.38 -15.46
CA ASN A 114 8.20 -3.04 -16.44
C ASN A 114 7.39 -3.75 -17.53
N LYS A 115 6.28 -4.41 -17.16
CA LYS A 115 5.39 -5.07 -18.13
C LYS A 115 4.65 -4.08 -19.01
N ARG A 116 4.22 -2.93 -18.48
CA ARG A 116 3.62 -1.83 -19.25
C ARG A 116 4.61 -1.28 -20.28
N HIS A 117 5.86 -1.05 -19.89
CA HIS A 117 6.90 -0.60 -20.82
C HIS A 117 7.15 -1.62 -21.94
N ALA A 118 7.27 -2.91 -21.61
CA ALA A 118 7.46 -3.95 -22.62
C ALA A 118 6.28 -4.04 -23.60
N LEU A 119 5.04 -3.90 -23.10
CA LEU A 119 3.84 -3.87 -23.94
C LEU A 119 3.86 -2.68 -24.90
N HIS A 120 4.17 -1.49 -24.38
CA HIS A 120 4.25 -0.27 -25.20
C HIS A 120 5.32 -0.36 -26.30
N GLN A 121 6.50 -0.90 -25.98
CA GLN A 121 7.56 -1.13 -26.98
C GLN A 121 7.12 -2.11 -28.07
N GLN A 122 6.41 -3.17 -27.68
CA GLN A 122 5.87 -4.15 -28.63
C GLN A 122 4.82 -3.54 -29.56
N GLN A 123 3.95 -2.67 -29.03
CA GLN A 123 2.96 -1.93 -29.81
C GLN A 123 3.65 -0.97 -30.80
N HIS A 124 4.59 -0.16 -30.32
CA HIS A 124 5.35 0.77 -31.16
C HIS A 124 6.09 0.06 -32.30
N THR A 125 6.74 -1.07 -32.02
CA THR A 125 7.45 -1.85 -33.04
C THR A 125 6.49 -2.42 -34.10
N ARG A 126 5.28 -2.82 -33.70
CA ARG A 126 4.26 -3.31 -34.64
C ARG A 126 3.72 -2.19 -35.51
N GLU A 127 3.42 -1.04 -34.93
CA GLU A 127 2.95 0.15 -35.64
C GLU A 127 3.98 0.64 -36.64
N GLN A 128 5.25 0.73 -36.24
CA GLN A 128 6.34 1.13 -37.12
C GLN A 128 6.48 0.17 -38.31
N LYS A 129 6.46 -1.16 -38.07
CA LYS A 129 6.49 -2.15 -39.16
C LYS A 129 5.32 -2.00 -40.12
N GLN A 130 4.13 -1.70 -39.62
CA GLN A 130 2.95 -1.47 -40.45
C GLN A 130 3.11 -0.20 -41.29
N GLN A 131 3.62 0.87 -40.70
CA GLN A 131 3.91 2.13 -41.42
C GLN A 131 4.97 1.94 -42.50
N ASP A 132 6.07 1.22 -42.20
CA ASP A 132 7.13 0.92 -43.14
C ASP A 132 6.62 0.09 -44.34
N GLN A 133 5.74 -0.87 -44.08
CA GLN A 133 5.09 -1.66 -45.13
C GLN A 133 4.21 -0.79 -46.02
N LEU A 134 3.39 0.10 -45.43
CA LEU A 134 2.56 1.03 -46.19
C LEU A 134 3.39 2.00 -47.02
N ALA A 135 4.47 2.56 -46.44
CA ALA A 135 5.39 3.44 -47.14
C ALA A 135 6.08 2.73 -48.32
N THR A 136 6.52 1.48 -48.13
CA THR A 136 7.13 0.66 -49.19
C THR A 136 6.15 0.40 -50.33
N GLN A 137 4.89 0.09 -50.02
CA GLN A 137 3.85 -0.12 -51.03
C GLN A 137 3.49 1.19 -51.77
N ALA A 138 3.41 2.31 -51.05
CA ALA A 138 3.14 3.62 -51.67
C ALA A 138 4.29 4.02 -52.60
N TRP A 139 5.54 3.84 -52.15
CA TRP A 139 6.73 4.11 -52.96
C TRP A 139 6.81 3.24 -54.21
N SER A 140 6.55 1.93 -54.10
CA SER A 140 6.58 1.03 -55.25
C SER A 140 5.50 1.36 -56.28
N ARG A 141 4.28 1.72 -55.83
CA ARG A 141 3.21 2.21 -56.71
C ARG A 141 3.62 3.51 -57.40
N ALA A 142 4.15 4.48 -56.67
CA ALA A 142 4.60 5.75 -57.24
C ALA A 142 5.70 5.54 -58.30
N ARG A 143 6.63 4.61 -58.07
CA ARG A 143 7.68 4.25 -59.05
C ARG A 143 7.11 3.59 -60.30
N LEU A 144 6.15 2.68 -60.15
CA LEU A 144 5.46 2.05 -61.27
C LEU A 144 4.67 3.08 -62.10
N HIS A 145 4.02 4.05 -61.44
CA HIS A 145 3.36 5.16 -62.13
C HIS A 145 4.36 6.09 -62.85
N ALA A 146 5.50 6.39 -62.24
CA ALA A 146 6.53 7.21 -62.86
C ALA A 146 7.19 6.54 -64.09
N HIS A 147 7.33 5.21 -64.09
CA HIS A 147 7.83 4.44 -65.24
C HIS A 147 6.73 4.04 -66.25
N GLY A 148 5.45 4.18 -65.89
CA GLY A 148 4.30 3.90 -66.75
C GLY A 148 3.85 5.05 -67.65
N ILE A 149 4.49 6.23 -67.56
CA ILE A 149 4.27 7.35 -68.47
C ILE A 149 5.37 7.36 -69.54
N HIS A 150 5.37 6.36 -70.41
CA HIS A 150 5.92 6.49 -71.74
C HIS A 150 4.99 5.72 -72.69
N TYR A 151 3.87 6.35 -73.04
CA TYR A 151 3.13 5.98 -74.23
C TYR A 151 3.93 6.53 -75.42
N PRO A 152 4.49 5.69 -76.32
CA PRO A 152 4.93 6.18 -77.61
C PRO A 152 3.66 6.50 -78.41
N ALA A 153 3.39 7.79 -78.61
CA ALA A 153 2.53 8.22 -79.68
C ALA A 153 3.27 7.95 -81.00
N ASN A 154 3.28 6.68 -81.44
CA ASN A 154 3.72 6.33 -82.78
C ASN A 154 2.49 6.45 -83.69
N GLY A 155 2.60 7.36 -84.64
CA GLY A 155 1.51 7.77 -85.51
C GLY A 155 1.04 6.68 -86.46
N SER A 156 -0.17 6.90 -86.96
CA SER A 156 -0.61 6.42 -88.26
C SER A 156 -1.22 7.61 -88.99
N THR A 157 -0.37 8.26 -89.78
CA THR A 157 -0.74 8.95 -91.01
C THR A 157 -1.48 7.98 -91.92
N SER A 158 -2.71 8.34 -92.31
CA SER A 158 -3.29 8.20 -93.66
C SER A 158 -4.77 8.58 -93.62
#